data_AF-T1J6V5-F1
#
_entry.id   AF-T1J6V5-F1
#
_cell.length_a   1.000
_cell.length_b   1.000
_cell.length_c   1.000
_cell.angle_alpha   90.00
_cell.angle_beta   90.00
_cell.angle_gamma   90.00
#
_symmetry.space_group_name_H-M   'P 1'
#
loop_
_entity.id
_entity.type
_entity.pdbx_description
1 polymer ?
#
loop_
_entity_poly.entity_id
_entity_poly.type
_entity_poly.pdbx_seq_one_letter_code
_entity_poly.pdbx_strand_id
1 'polypeptide(L)'
;MEEDAMCKEKFILTLMNLRDMRTNQTNTDVILECDGGAINAHKCILMAASTYFYKMFTIDMIESNRKRVEFQNISQEAMQVIVDSFYGEIAPNLKYDFLLLKNVLEISHLIQDLFLFNFCMKCLLNLLAPENYVDVWNLALKYEHNEGKQHVMAFILENLVKVQQNENLTTISNNQMREFVTYASTCAPCGDKIMQLIITWTKCKPDERMQEIVDFVKLMDKSKLSNDYIQKLLDAEEVVKTSLALTKILTAHAMSRIVSYQKNIQIHFYCLTDPSTGKTLTQTYCLREKEWYMARTVQLPTYIATNWFPLTSIHGEQFYFAIATDKRFVAYNQRTRQVYVGPSVAFECRVTGVVDGNVMYVWNYETLVQFNVENTSWKSLAPIRNVLASSLLAMNGRLFFHAAFPPSILSYNFLKNEWDLKANLREDTEIKSIKCKCFNEDCKGKLFFIENENELLSYDPEADLWEGKTIPELKCRLPICMNCDESFILFGDKHNLTNFFLVLSYE
;
A
#
# COMPACT_ATOMS: atom_id res chain seq x y z
N MET A 1 -26.63 46.32 -35.30
CA MET A 1 -25.89 46.92 -34.17
C MET A 1 -26.67 48.05 -33.50
N GLU A 2 -26.99 49.17 -34.17
CA GLU A 2 -27.78 50.25 -33.54
C GLU A 2 -29.25 49.88 -33.32
N GLU A 3 -29.89 49.23 -34.30
CA GLU A 3 -31.28 48.75 -34.16
C GLU A 3 -31.42 47.68 -33.06
N ASP A 4 -30.42 46.79 -32.94
CA ASP A 4 -30.39 45.78 -31.86
C ASP A 4 -30.24 46.42 -30.47
N ALA A 5 -29.48 47.52 -30.37
CA ALA A 5 -29.31 48.26 -29.13
C ALA A 5 -30.62 48.96 -28.72
N MET A 6 -31.30 49.61 -29.67
CA MET A 6 -32.61 50.25 -29.45
C MET A 6 -33.67 49.22 -29.01
N CYS A 7 -33.73 48.06 -29.66
CA CYS A 7 -34.65 46.99 -29.28
C CYS A 7 -34.39 46.47 -27.86
N LYS A 8 -33.12 46.29 -27.48
CA LYS A 8 -32.75 45.90 -26.10
C LYS A 8 -33.17 46.95 -25.08
N GLU A 9 -32.90 48.23 -25.35
CA GLU A 9 -33.27 49.32 -24.44
C GLU A 9 -34.78 49.41 -24.25
N LYS A 10 -35.56 49.32 -25.34
CA LYS A 10 -37.02 49.33 -25.27
C LYS A 10 -37.59 48.12 -24.53
N PHE A 11 -36.97 46.95 -24.69
CA PHE A 11 -37.33 45.73 -23.96
C PHE A 11 -37.09 45.89 -22.45
N ILE A 12 -35.90 46.39 -22.06
CA ILE A 12 -35.55 46.65 -20.66
C ILE A 12 -36.54 47.65 -20.05
N LEU A 13 -36.81 48.78 -20.72
CA LEU A 13 -37.76 49.79 -20.24
C LEU A 13 -39.17 49.21 -20.06
N THR A 14 -39.61 48.35 -20.98
CA THR A 14 -40.93 47.69 -20.89
C THR A 14 -41.01 46.78 -19.67
N LEU A 15 -39.97 45.99 -19.39
CA LEU A 15 -39.91 45.14 -18.20
C LEU A 15 -39.89 45.96 -16.90
N MET A 16 -39.17 47.09 -16.87
CA MET A 16 -39.17 48.01 -15.73
C MET A 16 -40.58 48.57 -15.48
N ASN A 17 -41.29 49.02 -16.52
CA ASN A 17 -42.67 49.49 -16.38
C ASN A 17 -43.63 48.40 -15.89
N LEU A 18 -43.48 47.16 -16.38
CA LEU A 18 -44.29 46.02 -15.92
C LEU A 18 -44.02 45.70 -14.44
N ARG A 19 -42.77 45.86 -13.99
CA ARG A 19 -42.39 45.72 -12.59
C ARG A 19 -43.05 46.79 -11.73
N ASP A 20 -43.01 48.05 -12.15
CA ASP A 20 -43.67 49.15 -11.44
C ASP A 20 -45.18 48.95 -11.37
N MET A 21 -45.80 48.45 -12.45
CA MET A 21 -47.21 48.06 -12.44
C MET A 21 -47.48 46.97 -11.40
N ARG A 22 -46.61 45.95 -11.31
CA ARG A 22 -46.75 44.89 -10.30
C ARG A 22 -46.59 45.42 -8.87
N THR A 23 -45.58 46.25 -8.61
CA THR A 23 -45.33 46.86 -7.30
C THR A 23 -46.50 47.72 -6.84
N ASN A 24 -47.12 48.45 -7.77
CA ASN A 24 -48.33 49.24 -7.52
C ASN A 24 -49.64 48.43 -7.59
N GLN A 25 -49.56 47.11 -7.83
CA GLN A 25 -50.71 46.21 -7.99
C GLN A 25 -51.68 46.63 -9.10
N THR A 26 -51.19 47.35 -10.12
CA THR A 26 -51.97 47.80 -11.27
C THR A 26 -52.22 46.62 -12.21
N ASN A 27 -53.49 46.22 -12.36
CA ASN A 27 -53.91 45.12 -13.24
C ASN A 27 -53.31 43.74 -12.92
N THR A 28 -52.86 43.50 -11.68
CA THR A 28 -52.49 42.14 -11.24
C THR A 28 -53.75 41.27 -11.12
N ASP A 29 -53.71 40.10 -11.74
CA ASP A 29 -54.85 39.18 -11.92
C ASP A 29 -54.63 37.83 -11.22
N VAL A 30 -53.50 37.66 -10.52
CA VAL A 30 -53.23 36.51 -9.64
C VAL A 30 -52.46 36.89 -8.39
N ILE A 31 -52.71 36.15 -7.32
CA ILE A 31 -52.05 36.21 -6.02
C ILE A 31 -51.47 34.82 -5.73
N LEU A 32 -50.16 34.74 -5.51
CA LEU A 32 -49.48 33.52 -5.09
C LEU A 32 -49.37 33.56 -3.55
N GLU A 33 -50.04 32.65 -2.87
CA GLU A 33 -50.01 32.51 -1.42
C GLU A 33 -48.91 31.52 -1.03
N CYS A 34 -47.97 31.97 -0.21
CA CYS A 34 -46.78 31.25 0.20
C CYS A 34 -46.66 31.28 1.73
N ASP A 35 -45.75 30.48 2.28
CA ASP A 35 -45.44 30.54 3.70
C ASP A 35 -44.80 31.89 4.02
N GLY A 36 -45.45 32.67 4.89
CA GLY A 36 -45.01 34.00 5.31
C GLY A 36 -45.65 35.18 4.57
N GLY A 37 -46.42 34.95 3.49
CA GLY A 37 -47.18 36.02 2.84
C GLY A 37 -47.64 35.75 1.41
N ALA A 38 -48.11 36.80 0.73
CA ALA A 38 -48.72 36.71 -0.59
C ALA A 38 -48.07 37.66 -1.60
N ILE A 39 -47.98 37.21 -2.85
CA ILE A 39 -47.30 37.92 -3.95
C ILE A 39 -48.31 38.19 -5.07
N ASN A 40 -48.51 39.47 -5.41
CA ASN A 40 -49.34 39.87 -6.54
C ASN A 40 -48.52 39.79 -7.84
N ALA A 41 -49.11 39.23 -8.90
CA ALA A 41 -48.47 39.10 -10.20
C ALA A 41 -49.49 39.18 -11.35
N HIS A 42 -48.96 39.21 -12.57
CA HIS A 42 -49.74 39.14 -13.80
C HIS A 42 -49.61 37.75 -14.40
N LYS A 43 -50.72 37.01 -14.59
CA LYS A 43 -50.74 35.67 -15.18
C LYS A 43 -50.01 35.66 -16.52
N CYS A 44 -50.23 36.66 -17.37
CA CYS A 44 -49.58 36.75 -18.67
C CYS A 44 -48.05 36.75 -18.60
N ILE A 45 -47.47 37.44 -17.61
CA ILE A 45 -46.01 37.48 -17.41
C ILE A 45 -45.51 36.14 -16.87
N LEU A 46 -46.18 35.58 -15.86
CA LEU A 46 -45.81 34.27 -15.30
C LEU A 46 -45.86 33.16 -16.38
N MET A 47 -46.94 33.14 -17.18
CA MET A 47 -47.12 32.20 -18.28
C MET A 47 -46.08 32.38 -19.39
N ALA A 48 -45.74 33.64 -19.73
CA ALA A 48 -44.73 33.91 -20.75
C ALA A 48 -43.33 33.51 -20.30
N ALA A 49 -43.02 33.65 -19.01
CA ALA A 49 -41.70 33.35 -18.46
C ALA A 49 -41.51 31.87 -18.09
N SER A 50 -42.59 31.13 -17.80
CA SER A 50 -42.48 29.74 -17.32
C SER A 50 -43.59 28.84 -17.85
N THR A 51 -43.19 27.70 -18.41
CA THR A 51 -44.10 26.67 -18.91
C THR A 51 -44.93 26.01 -17.80
N TYR A 52 -44.42 26.01 -16.56
CA TYR A 52 -45.16 25.56 -15.39
C TYR A 52 -46.38 26.46 -15.14
N PHE A 53 -46.15 27.78 -15.06
CA PHE A 53 -47.24 28.75 -14.88
C PHE A 53 -48.16 28.80 -16.10
N TYR A 54 -47.63 28.65 -17.32
CA TYR A 54 -48.45 28.48 -18.53
C TYR A 54 -49.44 27.33 -18.36
N LYS A 55 -48.96 26.12 -18.04
CA LYS A 55 -49.80 24.93 -17.84
C LYS A 55 -50.81 25.14 -16.72
N MET A 56 -50.37 25.68 -15.58
CA MET A 56 -51.23 25.93 -14.42
C MET A 56 -52.42 26.86 -14.74
N PHE A 57 -52.22 27.85 -15.60
CA PHE A 57 -53.26 28.84 -15.94
C PHE A 57 -54.02 28.55 -17.24
N THR A 58 -53.59 27.59 -18.06
CA THR A 58 -54.23 27.27 -19.36
C THR A 58 -54.86 25.89 -19.44
N ILE A 59 -54.40 24.92 -18.65
CA ILE A 59 -55.06 23.62 -18.53
C ILE A 59 -56.29 23.82 -17.62
N ASP A 60 -57.41 23.17 -17.95
CA ASP A 60 -58.68 23.19 -17.18
C ASP A 60 -58.55 22.54 -15.78
N MET A 61 -57.60 23.04 -14.98
CA MET A 61 -57.44 22.75 -13.57
C MET A 61 -58.12 23.84 -12.74
N ILE A 62 -58.42 23.55 -11.49
CA ILE A 62 -59.17 24.44 -10.60
C ILE A 62 -58.46 25.81 -10.44
N GLU A 63 -57.14 25.82 -10.55
CA GLU A 63 -56.24 26.97 -10.45
C GLU A 63 -56.38 27.97 -11.63
N SER A 64 -56.82 27.53 -12.82
CA SER A 64 -56.92 28.39 -14.01
C SER A 64 -57.92 29.54 -13.79
N ASN A 65 -59.03 29.23 -13.10
CA ASN A 65 -60.11 30.16 -12.79
C ASN A 65 -59.96 30.87 -11.43
N ARG A 66 -58.96 30.51 -10.63
CA ARG A 66 -58.73 31.12 -9.32
C ARG A 66 -57.87 32.38 -9.44
N LYS A 67 -58.19 33.37 -8.60
CA LYS A 67 -57.38 34.58 -8.38
C LYS A 67 -56.26 34.34 -7.34
N ARG A 68 -56.39 33.32 -6.49
CA ARG A 68 -55.41 32.93 -5.47
C ARG A 68 -54.93 31.52 -5.72
N VAL A 69 -53.62 31.33 -5.72
CA VAL A 69 -52.95 30.03 -5.89
C VAL A 69 -52.07 29.79 -4.68
N GLU A 70 -52.28 28.67 -3.99
CA GLU A 70 -51.56 28.32 -2.77
C GLU A 70 -50.33 27.45 -3.09
N PHE A 71 -49.18 27.82 -2.51
CA PHE A 71 -47.91 27.10 -2.60
C PHE A 71 -47.46 26.72 -1.19
N GLN A 72 -47.76 25.49 -0.79
CA GLN A 72 -47.40 24.95 0.51
C GLN A 72 -45.90 24.60 0.58
N ASN A 73 -45.26 24.85 1.73
CA ASN A 73 -43.84 24.60 1.97
C ASN A 73 -42.90 25.44 1.09
N ILE A 74 -43.37 26.57 0.58
CA ILE A 74 -42.56 27.51 -0.20
C ILE A 74 -42.58 28.85 0.53
N SER A 75 -41.39 29.33 0.94
CA SER A 75 -41.25 30.64 1.56
C SER A 75 -41.59 31.76 0.57
N GLN A 76 -42.32 32.78 1.03
CA GLN A 76 -42.61 33.97 0.24
C GLN A 76 -41.34 34.61 -0.32
N GLU A 77 -40.27 34.70 0.46
CA GLU A 77 -39.01 35.33 0.04
C GLU A 77 -38.41 34.64 -1.20
N ALA A 78 -38.31 33.32 -1.20
CA ALA A 78 -37.79 32.56 -2.34
C ALA A 78 -38.71 32.66 -3.57
N MET A 79 -40.04 32.59 -3.39
CA MET A 79 -40.98 32.79 -4.50
C MET A 79 -40.89 34.23 -5.05
N GLN A 80 -40.65 35.22 -4.18
CA GLN A 80 -40.45 36.61 -4.57
C GLN A 80 -39.25 36.72 -5.51
N VAL A 81 -38.12 36.07 -5.22
CA VAL A 81 -36.95 36.02 -6.11
C VAL A 81 -37.30 35.48 -7.51
N ILE A 82 -38.07 34.39 -7.59
CA ILE A 82 -38.52 33.81 -8.87
C ILE A 82 -39.38 34.82 -9.62
N VAL A 83 -40.41 35.36 -8.95
CA VAL A 83 -41.37 36.26 -9.59
C VAL A 83 -40.67 37.55 -10.01
N ASP A 84 -39.77 38.10 -9.18
CA ASP A 84 -38.90 39.24 -9.50
C ASP A 84 -38.08 39.01 -10.77
N SER A 85 -37.52 37.81 -10.94
CA SER A 85 -36.75 37.44 -12.12
C SER A 85 -37.57 37.48 -13.40
N PHE A 86 -38.86 37.14 -13.34
CA PHE A 86 -39.77 37.22 -14.48
C PHE A 86 -40.09 38.66 -14.88
N TYR A 87 -39.90 39.63 -13.97
CA TYR A 87 -39.97 41.07 -14.25
C TYR A 87 -38.57 41.69 -14.47
N GLY A 88 -37.57 40.85 -14.75
CA GLY A 88 -36.20 41.27 -15.07
C GLY A 88 -35.40 41.75 -13.87
N GLU A 89 -35.78 41.39 -12.65
CA GLU A 89 -35.03 41.72 -11.42
C GLU A 89 -34.33 40.49 -10.88
N ILE A 90 -33.02 40.59 -10.67
CA ILE A 90 -32.27 39.54 -9.97
C ILE A 90 -32.08 40.02 -8.54
N ALA A 91 -32.48 39.20 -7.57
CA ALA A 91 -32.38 39.55 -6.16
C ALA A 91 -30.93 39.94 -5.80
N PRO A 92 -30.71 41.13 -5.21
CA PRO A 92 -29.39 41.54 -4.79
C PRO A 92 -28.87 40.58 -3.72
N ASN A 93 -27.58 40.25 -3.79
CA ASN A 93 -26.91 39.35 -2.84
C ASN A 93 -27.42 37.91 -2.76
N LEU A 94 -28.33 37.46 -3.65
CA LEU A 94 -28.80 36.07 -3.69
C LEU A 94 -27.64 35.06 -3.64
N LYS A 95 -26.55 35.34 -4.35
CA LYS A 95 -25.34 34.50 -4.38
C LYS A 95 -24.61 34.32 -3.05
N TYR A 96 -24.98 35.03 -1.99
CA TYR A 96 -24.34 34.99 -0.67
C TYR A 96 -25.25 34.40 0.43
N ASP A 97 -26.55 34.27 0.18
CA ASP A 97 -27.51 33.73 1.14
C ASP A 97 -27.76 32.24 0.86
N PHE A 98 -27.19 31.38 1.71
CA PHE A 98 -27.27 29.93 1.54
C PHE A 98 -28.71 29.40 1.65
N LEU A 99 -29.49 29.88 2.63
CA LEU A 99 -30.85 29.38 2.88
C LEU A 99 -31.78 29.82 1.74
N LEU A 100 -31.68 31.08 1.33
CA LEU A 100 -32.45 31.60 0.21
C LEU A 100 -32.11 30.86 -1.09
N LEU A 101 -30.82 30.62 -1.38
CA LEU A 101 -30.39 29.85 -2.55
C LEU A 101 -30.96 28.43 -2.56
N LYS A 102 -30.96 27.75 -1.42
CA LYS A 102 -31.56 26.42 -1.29
C LYS A 102 -33.04 26.46 -1.63
N ASN A 103 -33.79 27.39 -1.05
CA ASN A 103 -35.24 27.50 -1.30
C ASN A 103 -35.54 27.86 -2.76
N VAL A 104 -34.80 28.81 -3.34
CA VAL A 104 -34.93 29.20 -4.76
C VAL A 104 -34.59 28.04 -5.67
N LEU A 105 -33.58 27.23 -5.35
CA LEU A 105 -33.23 26.01 -6.10
C LEU A 105 -34.41 25.03 -6.18
N GLU A 106 -35.09 24.78 -5.05
CA GLU A 106 -36.22 23.84 -5.01
C GLU A 106 -37.39 24.33 -5.88
N ILE A 107 -37.70 25.63 -5.82
CA ILE A 107 -38.74 26.23 -6.65
C ILE A 107 -38.34 26.21 -8.12
N SER A 108 -37.06 26.48 -8.43
CA SER A 108 -36.54 26.45 -9.80
C SER A 108 -36.71 25.05 -10.44
N HIS A 109 -36.48 24.00 -9.65
CA HIS A 109 -36.77 22.63 -10.07
C HIS A 109 -38.27 22.40 -10.31
N LEU A 110 -39.12 22.84 -9.38
CA LEU A 110 -40.58 22.72 -9.49
C LEU A 110 -41.13 23.37 -10.77
N ILE A 111 -40.68 24.59 -11.06
CA ILE A 111 -41.14 25.36 -12.23
C ILE A 111 -40.40 24.98 -13.52
N GLN A 112 -39.46 24.02 -13.45
CA GLN A 112 -38.63 23.54 -14.55
C GLN A 112 -37.74 24.62 -15.19
N ASP A 113 -37.30 25.61 -14.39
CA ASP A 113 -36.30 26.59 -14.83
C ASP A 113 -34.88 26.03 -14.62
N LEU A 114 -34.37 25.35 -15.65
CA LEU A 114 -33.05 24.74 -15.62
C LEU A 114 -31.92 25.77 -15.53
N PHE A 115 -32.10 26.98 -16.07
CA PHE A 115 -31.08 28.02 -16.03
C PHE A 115 -30.90 28.52 -14.59
N LEU A 116 -32.00 28.86 -13.93
CA LEU A 116 -31.97 29.33 -12.55
C LEU A 116 -31.56 28.21 -11.60
N PHE A 117 -32.02 26.98 -11.83
CA PHE A 117 -31.59 25.80 -11.07
C PHE A 117 -30.06 25.63 -11.10
N ASN A 118 -29.46 25.65 -12.29
CA ASN A 118 -28.01 25.51 -12.44
C ASN A 118 -27.25 26.69 -11.84
N PHE A 119 -27.79 27.91 -11.95
CA PHE A 119 -27.22 29.10 -11.31
C PHE A 119 -27.20 28.94 -9.78
N CYS A 120 -28.31 28.55 -9.17
CA CYS A 120 -28.41 28.34 -7.73
C CYS A 120 -27.49 27.20 -7.25
N MET A 121 -27.44 26.07 -7.97
CA MET A 121 -26.48 24.99 -7.67
C MET A 121 -25.05 25.50 -7.69
N LYS A 122 -24.66 26.26 -8.73
CA LYS A 122 -23.32 26.83 -8.83
C LYS A 122 -23.00 27.78 -7.68
N CYS A 123 -23.93 28.62 -7.28
CA CYS A 123 -23.75 29.50 -6.13
C CYS A 123 -23.60 28.73 -4.81
N LEU A 124 -24.43 27.71 -4.57
CA LEU A 124 -24.31 26.85 -3.39
C LEU A 124 -22.95 26.13 -3.34
N LEU A 125 -22.47 25.63 -4.48
CA LEU A 125 -21.15 25.02 -4.60
C LEU A 125 -20.01 26.01 -4.29
N ASN A 126 -20.13 27.27 -4.71
CA ASN A 126 -19.15 28.30 -4.36
C ASN A 126 -19.16 28.71 -2.88
N LEU A 127 -20.25 28.42 -2.16
CA LEU A 127 -20.41 28.67 -0.72
C LEU A 127 -20.07 27.45 0.13
N LEU A 128 -19.47 26.40 -0.44
CA LEU A 128 -19.10 25.21 0.31
C LEU A 128 -18.18 25.52 1.48
N ALA A 129 -18.58 25.01 2.63
CA ALA A 129 -17.88 25.14 3.89
C ALA A 129 -18.02 23.83 4.70
N PRO A 130 -17.12 23.56 5.68
CA PRO A 130 -17.24 22.39 6.56
C PRO A 130 -18.60 22.30 7.27
N GLU A 131 -19.27 23.43 7.49
CA GLU A 131 -20.54 23.54 8.18
C GLU A 131 -21.75 23.19 7.28
N ASN A 132 -21.62 23.23 5.95
CA ASN A 132 -22.76 23.09 5.03
C ASN A 132 -22.57 22.05 3.91
N TYR A 133 -21.40 21.44 3.76
CA TYR A 133 -21.13 20.54 2.63
C TYR A 133 -22.08 19.34 2.54
N VAL A 134 -22.57 18.82 3.67
CA VAL A 134 -23.54 17.71 3.69
C VAL A 134 -24.88 18.15 3.12
N ASP A 135 -25.34 19.36 3.44
CA ASP A 135 -26.58 19.90 2.90
C ASP A 135 -26.49 20.08 1.39
N VAL A 136 -25.38 20.64 0.89
CA VAL A 136 -25.15 20.80 -0.55
C VAL A 136 -25.04 19.43 -1.24
N TRP A 137 -24.41 18.44 -0.60
CA TRP A 137 -24.36 17.07 -1.11
C TRP A 137 -25.75 16.46 -1.21
N ASN A 138 -26.59 16.62 -0.18
CA ASN A 138 -27.95 16.11 -0.15
C ASN A 138 -28.79 16.74 -1.27
N LEU A 139 -28.61 18.02 -1.56
CA LEU A 139 -29.26 18.68 -2.70
C LEU A 139 -28.78 18.09 -4.03
N ALA A 140 -27.47 17.91 -4.20
CA ALA A 140 -26.92 17.30 -5.41
C ALA A 140 -27.37 15.84 -5.60
N LEU A 141 -27.60 15.09 -4.52
CA LEU A 141 -28.19 13.75 -4.56
C LEU A 141 -29.67 13.79 -4.91
N LYS A 142 -30.46 14.62 -4.22
CA LYS A 142 -31.90 14.79 -4.42
C LYS A 142 -32.26 15.09 -5.87
N TYR A 143 -31.45 15.92 -6.54
CA TYR A 143 -31.68 16.35 -7.92
C TYR A 143 -30.76 15.68 -8.94
N GLU A 144 -30.06 14.59 -8.57
CA GLU A 144 -29.16 13.82 -9.44
C GLU A 144 -28.10 14.67 -10.18
N HIS A 145 -27.66 15.77 -9.57
CA HIS A 145 -26.72 16.72 -10.16
C HIS A 145 -25.26 16.25 -10.02
N ASN A 146 -24.80 15.44 -10.99
CA ASN A 146 -23.51 14.75 -10.95
C ASN A 146 -22.30 15.68 -10.80
N GLU A 147 -22.26 16.82 -11.50
CA GLU A 147 -21.18 17.80 -11.35
C GLU A 147 -21.08 18.34 -9.92
N GLY A 148 -22.24 18.53 -9.28
CA GLY A 148 -22.32 18.99 -7.89
C GLY A 148 -21.83 17.94 -6.91
N LYS A 149 -22.21 16.67 -7.10
CA LYS A 149 -21.69 15.57 -6.28
C LYS A 149 -20.16 15.51 -6.36
N GLN A 150 -19.60 15.58 -7.56
CA GLN A 150 -18.15 15.57 -7.77
C GLN A 150 -17.47 16.78 -7.12
N HIS A 151 -18.05 17.97 -7.24
CA HIS A 151 -17.49 19.19 -6.65
C HIS A 151 -17.50 19.14 -5.11
N VAL A 152 -18.56 18.60 -4.50
CA VAL A 152 -18.59 18.37 -3.04
C VAL A 152 -17.55 17.33 -2.61
N MET A 153 -17.42 16.22 -3.34
CA MET A 153 -16.41 15.20 -3.02
C MET A 153 -14.98 15.74 -3.18
N ALA A 154 -14.73 16.60 -4.18
CA ALA A 154 -13.46 17.31 -4.33
C ALA A 154 -13.20 18.25 -3.14
N PHE A 155 -14.20 19.03 -2.72
CA PHE A 155 -14.10 19.90 -1.54
C PHE A 155 -13.75 19.10 -0.27
N ILE A 156 -14.36 17.92 -0.08
CA ILE A 156 -14.05 17.04 1.06
C ILE A 156 -12.59 16.59 1.02
N LEU A 157 -12.06 16.19 -0.15
CA LEU A 157 -10.66 15.80 -0.31
C LEU A 157 -9.68 16.94 -0.02
N GLU A 158 -10.01 18.15 -0.45
CA GLU A 158 -9.18 19.35 -0.21
C GLU A 158 -9.19 19.79 1.26
N ASN A 159 -10.29 19.53 1.98
CA ASN A 159 -10.53 20.01 3.34
C ASN A 159 -10.62 18.89 4.39
N LEU A 160 -9.99 17.72 4.14
CA LEU A 160 -10.12 16.51 4.97
C LEU A 160 -9.96 16.76 6.48
N VAL A 161 -8.98 17.56 6.89
CA VAL A 161 -8.72 17.85 8.31
C VAL A 161 -9.91 18.57 8.96
N LYS A 162 -10.46 19.58 8.28
CA LYS A 162 -11.61 20.34 8.80
C LYS A 162 -12.88 19.49 8.80
N VAL A 163 -13.08 18.67 7.76
CA VAL A 163 -14.22 17.75 7.66
C VAL A 163 -14.17 16.67 8.75
N GLN A 164 -12.99 16.13 9.07
CA GLN A 164 -12.81 15.14 10.15
C GLN A 164 -13.18 15.69 11.53
N GLN A 165 -13.01 16.99 11.74
CA GLN A 165 -13.30 17.66 13.02
C GLN A 165 -14.75 18.15 13.11
N ASN A 166 -15.49 18.15 12.01
CA ASN A 166 -16.84 18.68 11.95
C ASN A 166 -17.88 17.61 12.30
N GLU A 167 -18.87 17.98 13.12
CA GLU A 167 -19.94 17.09 13.58
C GLU A 167 -20.81 16.54 12.44
N ASN A 168 -20.89 17.27 11.32
CA ASN A 168 -21.61 16.83 10.12
C ASN A 168 -21.04 15.55 9.51
N LEU A 169 -19.81 15.15 9.84
CA LEU A 169 -19.30 13.84 9.42
C LEU A 169 -20.20 12.70 9.91
N THR A 170 -20.82 12.85 11.08
CA THR A 170 -21.71 11.85 11.66
C THR A 170 -22.98 11.63 10.83
N THR A 171 -23.43 12.65 10.09
CA THR A 171 -24.69 12.63 9.31
C THR A 171 -24.52 12.04 7.92
N ILE A 172 -23.29 11.90 7.43
CA ILE A 172 -22.99 11.24 6.16
C ILE A 172 -23.50 9.79 6.17
N SER A 173 -24.33 9.46 5.18
CA SER A 173 -24.88 8.11 4.98
C SER A 173 -23.86 7.13 4.40
N ASN A 174 -24.12 5.82 4.52
CA ASN A 174 -23.27 4.77 3.93
C ASN A 174 -23.14 4.94 2.41
N ASN A 175 -24.21 5.33 1.72
CA ASN A 175 -24.21 5.54 0.27
C ASN A 175 -23.32 6.72 -0.14
N GLN A 176 -23.42 7.83 0.59
CA GLN A 176 -22.54 8.99 0.37
C GLN A 176 -21.08 8.63 0.61
N MET A 177 -20.78 7.93 1.72
CA MET A 177 -19.41 7.50 2.00
C MET A 177 -18.89 6.57 0.90
N ARG A 178 -19.71 5.65 0.40
CA ARG A 178 -19.37 4.76 -0.72
C ARG A 178 -19.06 5.54 -2.01
N GLU A 179 -19.90 6.52 -2.37
CA GLU A 179 -19.65 7.39 -3.52
C GLU A 179 -18.32 8.15 -3.36
N PHE A 180 -18.08 8.72 -2.19
CA PHE A 180 -16.84 9.44 -1.89
C PHE A 180 -15.60 8.55 -1.96
N VAL A 181 -15.63 7.36 -1.36
CA VAL A 181 -14.48 6.44 -1.40
C VAL A 181 -14.19 6.00 -2.83
N THR A 182 -15.24 5.76 -3.62
CA THR A 182 -15.10 5.42 -5.04
C THR A 182 -14.47 6.56 -5.82
N TYR A 183 -14.96 7.79 -5.65
CA TYR A 183 -14.36 8.98 -6.25
C TYR A 183 -12.90 9.18 -5.82
N ALA A 184 -12.64 9.18 -4.51
CA ALA A 184 -11.33 9.38 -3.92
C ALA A 184 -10.31 8.33 -4.38
N SER A 185 -10.72 7.07 -4.57
CA SER A 185 -9.84 6.01 -5.07
C SER A 185 -9.20 6.37 -6.43
N THR A 186 -9.93 7.08 -7.28
CA THR A 186 -9.49 7.46 -8.64
C THR A 186 -8.59 8.69 -8.65
N CYS A 187 -8.92 9.72 -7.87
CA CYS A 187 -8.29 11.04 -7.99
C CYS A 187 -7.33 11.40 -6.85
N ALA A 188 -7.45 10.77 -5.68
CA ALA A 188 -6.62 11.15 -4.54
C ALA A 188 -5.18 10.61 -4.68
N PRO A 189 -4.16 11.45 -4.40
CA PRO A 189 -2.76 11.04 -4.51
C PRO A 189 -2.26 10.24 -3.30
N CYS A 190 -2.91 10.36 -2.15
CA CYS A 190 -2.49 9.72 -0.89
C CYS A 190 -3.68 9.00 -0.25
N GLY A 191 -3.54 7.69 0.00
CA GLY A 191 -4.57 6.86 0.60
C GLY A 191 -4.74 7.08 2.10
N ASP A 192 -3.69 7.52 2.80
CA ASP A 192 -3.66 7.58 4.27
C ASP A 192 -4.75 8.49 4.82
N LYS A 193 -4.88 9.71 4.29
CA LYS A 193 -5.89 10.66 4.76
C LYS A 193 -7.32 10.21 4.48
N ILE A 194 -7.53 9.46 3.40
CA ILE A 194 -8.84 8.89 3.06
C ILE A 194 -9.19 7.80 4.06
N MET A 195 -8.23 6.93 4.37
CA MET A 195 -8.40 5.86 5.35
C MET A 195 -8.64 6.42 6.75
N GLN A 196 -7.94 7.49 7.13
CA GLN A 196 -8.22 8.24 8.37
C GLN A 196 -9.67 8.74 8.41
N LEU A 197 -10.18 9.35 7.33
CA LEU A 197 -11.56 9.83 7.27
C LEU A 197 -12.57 8.68 7.44
N ILE A 198 -12.36 7.55 6.75
CA ILE A 198 -13.24 6.37 6.85
C ILE A 198 -13.26 5.83 8.27
N ILE A 199 -12.09 5.73 8.92
CA ILE A 199 -11.99 5.28 10.31
C ILE A 199 -12.72 6.26 11.25
N THR A 200 -12.49 7.56 11.12
CA THR A 200 -13.17 8.58 11.94
C THR A 200 -14.68 8.50 11.77
N TRP A 201 -15.17 8.40 10.53
CA TRP A 201 -16.59 8.23 10.25
C TRP A 201 -17.15 6.92 10.85
N THR A 202 -16.38 5.84 10.83
CA THR A 202 -16.77 4.56 11.43
C THR A 202 -16.88 4.68 12.95
N LYS A 203 -15.93 5.37 13.59
CA LYS A 203 -15.94 5.64 15.04
C LYS A 203 -17.14 6.44 15.52
N CYS A 204 -17.77 7.25 14.66
CA CYS A 204 -18.97 7.99 15.02
C CYS A 204 -20.16 7.08 15.36
N LYS A 205 -20.28 5.91 14.71
CA LYS A 205 -21.33 4.92 14.95
C LYS A 205 -20.79 3.50 14.74
N PRO A 206 -19.96 2.97 15.64
CA PRO A 206 -19.25 1.70 15.43
C PRO A 206 -20.20 0.53 15.15
N ASP A 207 -21.30 0.43 15.90
CA ASP A 207 -22.26 -0.67 15.80
C ASP A 207 -22.94 -0.77 14.42
N GLU A 208 -23.23 0.38 13.80
CA GLU A 208 -23.88 0.44 12.48
C GLU A 208 -22.87 0.34 11.32
N ARG A 209 -21.63 0.81 11.52
CA ARG A 209 -20.68 1.08 10.43
C ARG A 209 -19.54 0.08 10.32
N MET A 210 -19.34 -0.78 11.31
CA MET A 210 -18.24 -1.76 11.32
C MET A 210 -18.29 -2.77 10.15
N GLN A 211 -19.48 -3.10 9.65
CA GLN A 211 -19.62 -3.98 8.49
C GLN A 211 -19.26 -3.27 7.18
N GLU A 212 -19.58 -1.98 7.07
CA GLU A 212 -19.39 -1.19 5.84
C GLU A 212 -17.93 -0.80 5.60
N ILE A 213 -17.16 -0.52 6.68
CA ILE A 213 -15.74 -0.15 6.55
C ILE A 213 -14.95 -1.23 5.80
N VAL A 214 -15.29 -2.51 5.97
CA VAL A 214 -14.63 -3.61 5.25
C VAL A 214 -14.78 -3.44 3.73
N ASP A 215 -15.97 -3.07 3.28
CA ASP A 215 -16.23 -2.88 1.85
C ASP A 215 -15.59 -1.59 1.33
N PHE A 216 -15.54 -0.53 2.14
CA PHE A 216 -14.83 0.70 1.77
C PHE A 216 -13.33 0.48 1.63
N VAL A 217 -12.71 -0.29 2.53
CA VAL A 217 -11.29 -0.64 2.44
C VAL A 217 -11.01 -1.54 1.23
N LYS A 218 -11.96 -2.41 0.82
CA LYS A 218 -11.84 -3.16 -0.43
C LYS A 218 -11.88 -2.26 -1.66
N LEU A 219 -12.78 -1.27 -1.70
CA LEU A 219 -12.94 -0.31 -2.79
C LEU A 219 -11.75 0.65 -2.92
N MET A 220 -11.12 1.02 -1.80
CA MET A 220 -9.95 1.88 -1.81
C MET A 220 -8.77 1.22 -2.54
N ASP A 221 -8.05 2.03 -3.33
CA ASP A 221 -6.73 1.68 -3.84
C ASP A 221 -5.70 1.68 -2.71
N LYS A 222 -5.57 0.51 -2.07
CA LYS A 222 -4.63 0.25 -0.99
C LYS A 222 -3.18 0.51 -1.41
N SER A 223 -2.86 0.50 -2.72
CA SER A 223 -1.51 0.81 -3.23
C SER A 223 -1.08 2.25 -2.96
N LYS A 224 -2.01 3.13 -2.58
CA LYS A 224 -1.74 4.52 -2.19
C LYS A 224 -1.55 4.75 -0.69
N LEU A 225 -1.69 3.72 0.15
CA LEU A 225 -1.40 3.81 1.58
C LEU A 225 0.11 3.80 1.83
N SER A 226 0.65 4.52 2.81
CA SER A 226 2.07 4.39 3.19
C SER A 226 2.29 3.16 4.07
N ASN A 227 3.51 2.60 4.06
CA ASN A 227 3.82 1.42 4.88
C ASN A 227 3.78 1.76 6.39
N ASP A 228 4.33 2.93 6.76
CA ASP A 228 4.28 3.46 8.13
C ASP A 228 2.83 3.58 8.64
N TYR A 229 1.94 4.10 7.79
CA TYR A 229 0.54 4.24 8.16
C TYR A 229 -0.18 2.89 8.26
N ILE A 230 0.09 1.92 7.36
CA ILE A 230 -0.46 0.55 7.48
C ILE A 230 -0.03 -0.10 8.79
N GLN A 231 1.24 0.03 9.17
CA GLN A 231 1.75 -0.51 10.43
C GLN A 231 1.06 0.13 11.63
N LYS A 232 0.93 1.46 11.65
CA LYS A 232 0.18 2.19 12.68
C LYS A 232 -1.27 1.70 12.80
N LEU A 233 -1.93 1.40 11.67
CA LEU A 233 -3.29 0.86 11.67
C LEU A 233 -3.38 -0.53 12.30
N LEU A 234 -2.43 -1.42 12.01
CA LEU A 234 -2.41 -2.77 12.59
C LEU A 234 -2.06 -2.74 14.09
N ASP A 235 -1.14 -1.85 14.48
CA ASP A 235 -0.57 -1.83 15.83
C ASP A 235 -1.40 -1.03 16.84
N ALA A 236 -2.12 0.00 16.42
CA ALA A 236 -2.76 0.95 17.33
C ALA A 236 -4.26 1.16 17.11
N GLU A 237 -4.81 0.85 15.93
CA GLU A 237 -6.17 1.26 15.58
C GLU A 237 -7.22 0.22 16.00
N GLU A 238 -8.03 0.54 17.03
CA GLU A 238 -9.02 -0.39 17.60
C GLU A 238 -10.05 -0.90 16.59
N VAL A 239 -10.51 -0.05 15.66
CA VAL A 239 -11.46 -0.43 14.61
C VAL A 239 -10.88 -1.55 13.72
N VAL A 240 -9.58 -1.48 13.43
CA VAL A 240 -8.87 -2.48 12.62
C VAL A 240 -8.64 -3.76 13.41
N LYS A 241 -8.27 -3.65 14.68
CA LYS A 241 -8.04 -4.82 15.56
C LYS A 241 -9.31 -5.61 15.86
N THR A 242 -10.43 -4.92 16.00
CA THR A 242 -11.74 -5.53 16.30
C THR A 242 -12.29 -6.30 15.10
N SER A 243 -11.92 -5.90 13.88
CA SER A 243 -12.38 -6.54 12.65
C SER A 243 -11.32 -7.43 12.02
N LEU A 244 -11.44 -8.75 12.24
CA LEU A 244 -10.56 -9.76 11.64
C LEU A 244 -10.48 -9.64 10.11
N ALA A 245 -11.56 -9.22 9.46
CA ALA A 245 -11.59 -8.99 8.01
C ALA A 245 -10.68 -7.83 7.59
N LEU A 246 -10.70 -6.71 8.33
CA LEU A 246 -9.82 -5.57 8.08
C LEU A 246 -8.36 -5.93 8.31
N THR A 247 -8.05 -6.61 9.42
CA THR A 247 -6.69 -7.06 9.72
C THR A 247 -6.17 -7.93 8.58
N LYS A 248 -6.93 -8.94 8.14
CA LYS A 248 -6.54 -9.82 7.03
C LYS A 248 -6.27 -9.05 5.73
N ILE A 249 -7.12 -8.10 5.37
CA ILE A 249 -6.96 -7.31 4.14
C ILE A 249 -5.69 -6.46 4.20
N LEU A 250 -5.46 -5.74 5.30
CA LEU A 250 -4.30 -4.86 5.46
C LEU A 250 -3.00 -5.64 5.56
N THR A 251 -2.97 -6.75 6.31
CA THR A 251 -1.81 -7.64 6.40
C THR A 251 -1.49 -8.27 5.05
N ALA A 252 -2.49 -8.79 4.31
CA ALA A 252 -2.27 -9.36 2.98
C ALA A 252 -1.71 -8.31 1.99
N HIS A 253 -2.21 -7.08 2.06
CA HIS A 253 -1.70 -5.99 1.22
C HIS A 253 -0.27 -5.58 1.59
N ALA A 254 0.04 -5.46 2.88
CA ALA A 254 1.41 -5.21 3.37
C ALA A 254 2.38 -6.30 2.86
N MET A 255 2.00 -7.57 3.00
CA MET A 255 2.77 -8.72 2.50
C MET A 255 2.97 -8.65 0.97
N SER A 256 1.93 -8.27 0.21
CA SER A 256 2.02 -8.18 -1.25
C SER A 256 3.04 -7.14 -1.73
N ARG A 257 3.19 -6.04 -1.00
CA ARG A 257 4.15 -4.98 -1.32
C ARG A 257 5.59 -5.41 -1.06
N ILE A 258 5.81 -6.12 0.04
CA ILE A 258 7.10 -6.73 0.36
C ILE A 258 7.51 -7.71 -0.75
N VAL A 259 6.57 -8.53 -1.25
CA VAL A 259 6.82 -9.46 -2.37
C VAL A 259 7.05 -8.72 -3.70
N SER A 260 6.42 -7.56 -3.91
CA SER A 260 6.55 -6.78 -5.16
C SER A 260 7.85 -5.97 -5.28
N TYR A 261 8.44 -5.55 -4.15
CA TYR A 261 9.71 -4.81 -4.11
C TYR A 261 10.94 -5.72 -4.30
N GLN A 262 10.78 -7.04 -4.15
CA GLN A 262 11.83 -8.02 -4.36
C GLN A 262 11.62 -8.78 -5.67
N LYS A 263 11.79 -8.08 -6.80
CA LYS A 263 12.11 -8.77 -8.06
C LYS A 263 13.50 -9.39 -7.91
N ASN A 264 13.55 -10.71 -7.72
CA ASN A 264 14.73 -11.60 -7.73
C ASN A 264 15.17 -12.20 -6.39
N ILE A 265 14.26 -12.60 -5.50
CA ILE A 265 14.61 -13.65 -4.52
C ILE A 265 14.14 -15.00 -5.05
N GLN A 266 15.04 -15.69 -5.76
CA GLN A 266 14.99 -17.15 -5.91
C GLN A 266 15.75 -17.74 -4.72
N ILE A 267 15.12 -18.64 -3.96
CA ILE A 267 15.87 -19.43 -2.98
C ILE A 267 16.31 -20.73 -3.65
N HIS A 268 17.61 -20.89 -3.80
CA HIS A 268 18.21 -22.12 -4.34
C HIS A 268 18.43 -23.11 -3.19
N PHE A 269 17.87 -24.32 -3.30
CA PHE A 269 18.15 -25.41 -2.37
C PHE A 269 18.68 -26.66 -3.09
N TYR A 270 19.15 -27.57 -2.23
CA TYR A 270 20.19 -28.57 -2.41
C TYR A 270 20.12 -29.47 -3.65
N CYS A 271 21.33 -29.90 -4.04
CA CYS A 271 21.64 -30.90 -5.04
C CYS A 271 21.54 -32.31 -4.43
N LEU A 272 20.59 -33.12 -4.88
CA LEU A 272 20.65 -34.57 -4.67
C LEU A 272 21.53 -35.18 -5.77
N THR A 273 22.76 -35.54 -5.42
CA THR A 273 23.62 -36.34 -6.29
C THR A 273 23.29 -37.80 -6.03
N ASP A 274 22.76 -38.50 -7.03
CA ASP A 274 22.71 -39.96 -7.00
C ASP A 274 24.15 -40.50 -7.18
N PRO A 275 24.75 -41.14 -6.16
CA PRO A 275 26.13 -41.61 -6.22
C PRO A 275 26.36 -42.67 -7.30
N SER A 276 25.30 -43.38 -7.71
CA SER A 276 25.36 -44.47 -8.68
C SER A 276 25.27 -43.98 -10.13
N THR A 277 24.56 -42.88 -10.38
CA THR A 277 24.34 -42.35 -11.73
C THR A 277 25.05 -41.03 -12.02
N GLY A 278 25.55 -40.32 -11.00
CA GLY A 278 26.17 -39.01 -11.17
C GLY A 278 25.23 -37.87 -11.53
N LYS A 279 23.92 -38.17 -11.55
CA LYS A 279 22.89 -37.19 -11.83
C LYS A 279 22.67 -36.35 -10.58
N THR A 280 22.86 -35.05 -10.77
CA THR A 280 22.56 -34.01 -9.80
C THR A 280 21.19 -33.43 -10.10
N LEU A 281 20.26 -33.55 -9.15
CA LEU A 281 18.96 -32.90 -9.16
C LEU A 281 19.05 -31.62 -8.34
N THR A 282 18.96 -30.47 -9.00
CA THR A 282 18.88 -29.16 -8.34
C THR A 282 17.41 -28.75 -8.26
N GLN A 283 16.93 -28.34 -7.09
CA GLN A 283 15.58 -27.81 -6.93
C GLN A 283 15.64 -26.33 -6.58
N THR A 284 14.89 -25.49 -7.29
CA THR A 284 14.74 -24.07 -6.97
C THR A 284 13.35 -23.86 -6.40
N TYR A 285 13.25 -23.28 -5.21
CA TYR A 285 11.95 -22.91 -4.65
C TYR A 285 11.64 -21.46 -5.00
N CYS A 286 10.53 -21.25 -5.72
CA CYS A 286 10.06 -19.91 -6.02
C CYS A 286 9.14 -19.42 -4.90
N LEU A 287 9.63 -18.53 -4.04
CA LEU A 287 8.84 -17.91 -2.97
C LEU A 287 7.54 -17.27 -3.47
N ARG A 288 7.57 -16.65 -4.66
CA ARG A 288 6.41 -15.97 -5.26
C ARG A 288 5.28 -16.94 -5.57
N GLU A 289 5.63 -18.09 -6.12
CA GLU A 289 4.67 -19.07 -6.63
C GLU A 289 4.39 -20.18 -5.60
N LYS A 290 5.19 -20.26 -4.53
CA LYS A 290 5.18 -21.33 -3.52
C LYS A 290 5.34 -22.73 -4.12
N GLU A 291 6.02 -22.78 -5.26
CA GLU A 291 6.19 -23.98 -6.06
C GLU A 291 7.67 -24.35 -6.17
N TRP A 292 7.92 -25.65 -6.25
CA TRP A 292 9.23 -26.20 -6.51
C TRP A 292 9.45 -26.32 -8.02
N TYR A 293 10.48 -25.64 -8.51
CA TYR A 293 10.92 -25.74 -9.89
C TYR A 293 12.10 -26.68 -9.98
N MET A 294 11.99 -27.66 -10.87
CA MET A 294 13.11 -28.52 -11.17
C MET A 294 14.14 -27.75 -12.00
N ALA A 295 15.23 -27.35 -11.35
CA ALA A 295 16.38 -26.77 -12.03
C ALA A 295 17.18 -27.91 -12.65
N ARG A 296 16.93 -28.17 -13.94
CA ARG A 296 17.70 -29.00 -14.90
C ARG A 296 18.64 -30.06 -14.29
N THR A 297 18.41 -31.32 -14.61
CA THR A 297 19.35 -32.41 -14.30
C THR A 297 20.74 -32.14 -14.90
N VAL A 298 21.77 -32.11 -14.05
CA VAL A 298 23.16 -31.95 -14.48
C VAL A 298 23.89 -33.27 -14.31
N GLN A 299 24.58 -33.71 -15.36
CA GLN A 299 25.44 -34.89 -15.30
C GLN A 299 26.84 -34.44 -14.87
N LEU A 300 27.24 -34.78 -13.65
CA LEU A 300 28.56 -34.41 -13.13
C LEU A 300 29.61 -35.51 -13.40
N PRO A 301 30.91 -35.15 -13.48
CA PRO A 301 31.99 -36.12 -13.71
C PRO A 301 32.21 -37.03 -12.49
N THR A 302 31.49 -38.16 -12.43
CA THR A 302 31.60 -39.12 -11.32
C THR A 302 32.95 -39.81 -11.23
N TYR A 303 33.65 -39.93 -12.37
CA TYR A 303 35.01 -40.45 -12.41
C TYR A 303 36.03 -39.52 -11.71
N ILE A 304 35.67 -38.25 -11.47
CA ILE A 304 36.51 -37.29 -10.75
C ILE A 304 36.15 -37.30 -9.28
N ALA A 305 34.86 -37.15 -8.95
CA ALA A 305 34.39 -37.12 -7.57
C ALA A 305 32.93 -37.61 -7.45
N THR A 306 32.58 -38.16 -6.29
CA THR A 306 31.24 -38.68 -6.00
C THR A 306 30.35 -37.69 -5.27
N ASN A 307 30.94 -36.76 -4.50
CA ASN A 307 30.23 -35.79 -3.68
C ASN A 307 30.51 -34.35 -4.16
N TRP A 308 29.64 -33.86 -5.04
CA TRP A 308 29.71 -32.49 -5.57
C TRP A 308 28.80 -31.54 -4.82
N PHE A 309 29.27 -30.31 -4.63
CA PHE A 309 28.57 -29.22 -3.96
C PHE A 309 28.31 -28.08 -4.96
N PRO A 310 27.04 -27.71 -5.22
CA PRO A 310 26.71 -26.65 -6.16
C PRO A 310 26.97 -25.26 -5.57
N LEU A 311 27.33 -24.31 -6.44
CA LEU A 311 27.47 -22.89 -6.12
C LEU A 311 27.05 -22.03 -7.31
N THR A 312 26.39 -20.90 -7.04
CA THR A 312 26.05 -19.91 -8.07
C THR A 312 26.90 -18.66 -7.86
N SER A 313 27.57 -18.18 -8.92
CA SER A 313 28.35 -16.94 -8.89
C SER A 313 27.43 -15.71 -8.79
N ILE A 314 28.00 -14.55 -8.48
CA ILE A 314 27.28 -13.26 -8.49
C ILE A 314 26.68 -12.91 -9.86
N HIS A 315 27.22 -13.48 -10.94
CA HIS A 315 26.74 -13.29 -12.30
C HIS A 315 25.81 -14.42 -12.76
N GLY A 316 25.39 -15.30 -11.85
CA GLY A 316 24.45 -16.39 -12.14
C GLY A 316 25.07 -17.64 -12.76
N GLU A 317 26.39 -17.76 -12.79
CA GLU A 317 27.05 -18.95 -13.33
C GLU A 317 27.09 -20.08 -12.31
N GLN A 318 26.81 -21.31 -12.75
CA GLN A 318 26.80 -22.47 -11.88
C GLN A 318 28.15 -23.19 -11.88
N PHE A 319 28.73 -23.34 -10.69
CA PHE A 319 29.90 -24.15 -10.41
C PHE A 319 29.54 -25.32 -9.50
N TYR A 320 30.26 -26.42 -9.62
CA TYR A 320 30.15 -27.59 -8.75
C TYR A 320 31.53 -27.91 -8.22
N PHE A 321 31.66 -28.14 -6.92
CA PHE A 321 32.96 -28.37 -6.31
C PHE A 321 33.00 -29.69 -5.58
N ALA A 322 34.16 -30.32 -5.56
CA ALA A 322 34.34 -31.59 -4.87
C ALA A 322 35.81 -31.80 -4.46
N ILE A 323 36.02 -32.89 -3.71
CA ILE A 323 37.33 -33.49 -3.53
C ILE A 323 37.40 -34.66 -4.52
N ALA A 324 38.36 -34.61 -5.43
CA ALA A 324 38.57 -35.69 -6.39
C ALA A 324 39.12 -36.96 -5.71
N THR A 325 38.98 -38.10 -6.36
CA THR A 325 39.47 -39.40 -5.86
C THR A 325 40.97 -39.41 -5.59
N ASP A 326 41.73 -38.55 -6.26
CA ASP A 326 43.17 -38.35 -6.07
C ASP A 326 43.51 -37.34 -4.94
N LYS A 327 42.51 -37.00 -4.12
CA LYS A 327 42.61 -36.06 -3.00
C LYS A 327 43.01 -34.65 -3.41
N ARG A 328 42.56 -34.14 -4.55
CA ARG A 328 42.71 -32.72 -4.94
C ARG A 328 41.37 -31.99 -4.94
N PHE A 329 41.39 -30.69 -4.70
CA PHE A 329 40.20 -29.88 -4.94
C PHE A 329 39.89 -29.81 -6.44
N VAL A 330 38.60 -29.85 -6.76
CA VAL A 330 38.14 -29.64 -8.13
C VAL A 330 36.94 -28.71 -8.16
N ALA A 331 36.93 -27.82 -9.14
CA ALA A 331 35.80 -26.98 -9.50
C ALA A 331 35.35 -27.32 -10.92
N TYR A 332 34.07 -27.57 -11.13
CA TYR A 332 33.45 -27.84 -12.42
C TYR A 332 32.53 -26.70 -12.78
N ASN A 333 32.81 -26.00 -13.88
CA ASN A 333 31.92 -24.95 -14.39
C ASN A 333 30.87 -25.59 -15.30
N GLN A 334 29.59 -25.45 -14.97
CA GLN A 334 28.50 -26.05 -15.74
C GLN A 334 28.41 -25.50 -17.17
N ARG A 335 28.65 -24.20 -17.34
CA ARG A 335 28.52 -23.51 -18.62
C ARG A 335 29.62 -23.92 -19.58
N THR A 336 30.86 -23.98 -19.11
CA THR A 336 32.04 -24.31 -19.95
C THR A 336 32.36 -25.81 -19.95
N ARG A 337 31.79 -26.58 -19.03
CA ARG A 337 32.11 -28.00 -18.76
C ARG A 337 33.59 -28.25 -18.44
N GLN A 338 34.32 -27.22 -18.02
CA GLN A 338 35.72 -27.32 -17.65
C GLN A 338 35.88 -27.69 -16.18
N VAL A 339 36.94 -28.45 -15.88
CA VAL A 339 37.35 -28.82 -14.52
C VAL A 339 38.64 -28.10 -14.17
N TYR A 340 38.64 -27.35 -13.08
CA TYR A 340 39.79 -26.63 -12.54
C TYR A 340 40.32 -27.39 -11.33
N VAL A 341 41.50 -27.98 -11.48
CA VAL A 341 42.15 -28.78 -10.43
C VAL A 341 42.93 -27.86 -9.51
N GLY A 342 42.71 -28.02 -8.21
CA GLY A 342 43.34 -27.29 -7.13
C GLY A 342 44.39 -28.10 -6.38
N PRO A 343 44.83 -27.61 -5.21
CA PRO A 343 45.88 -28.23 -4.43
C PRO A 343 45.45 -29.57 -3.80
N SER A 344 46.44 -30.38 -3.44
CA SER A 344 46.26 -31.67 -2.76
C SER A 344 45.83 -31.53 -1.31
N VAL A 345 45.16 -32.55 -0.82
CA VAL A 345 44.46 -32.57 0.46
C VAL A 345 44.86 -33.81 1.25
N ALA A 346 45.22 -33.65 2.53
CA ALA A 346 45.72 -34.76 3.36
C ALA A 346 44.61 -35.63 3.99
N PHE A 347 43.48 -35.04 4.42
CA PHE A 347 42.41 -35.69 5.22
C PHE A 347 41.00 -35.21 4.83
N GLU A 348 39.96 -35.73 5.51
CA GLU A 348 38.56 -35.31 5.32
C GLU A 348 38.43 -33.78 5.38
N CYS A 349 37.90 -33.20 4.30
CA CYS A 349 37.75 -31.77 4.14
C CYS A 349 36.27 -31.39 4.10
N ARG A 350 35.94 -30.25 4.69
CA ARG A 350 34.60 -29.65 4.61
C ARG A 350 34.64 -28.39 3.76
N VAL A 351 33.68 -28.28 2.84
CA VAL A 351 33.50 -27.10 1.98
C VAL A 351 32.68 -26.06 2.74
N THR A 352 33.24 -24.87 2.91
CA THR A 352 32.66 -23.89 3.82
C THR A 352 32.65 -22.46 3.22
N GLY A 353 31.48 -22.02 2.75
CA GLY A 353 31.13 -20.60 2.53
C GLY A 353 31.36 -20.00 1.14
N VAL A 354 30.74 -18.83 0.90
CA VAL A 354 30.88 -17.95 -0.28
C VAL A 354 31.20 -16.54 0.22
N VAL A 355 32.16 -15.86 -0.42
CA VAL A 355 32.53 -14.45 -0.14
C VAL A 355 32.42 -13.65 -1.41
N ASP A 356 31.61 -12.59 -1.43
CA ASP A 356 31.55 -11.60 -2.52
C ASP A 356 31.63 -12.23 -3.93
N GLY A 357 30.89 -13.33 -4.13
CA GLY A 357 30.83 -14.06 -5.39
C GLY A 357 32.03 -14.92 -5.77
N ASN A 358 33.06 -15.03 -4.92
CA ASN A 358 34.40 -15.36 -5.38
C ASN A 358 35.19 -16.38 -4.56
N VAL A 359 34.70 -17.03 -3.49
CA VAL A 359 35.58 -17.94 -2.73
C VAL A 359 34.84 -19.03 -1.99
N MET A 360 35.26 -20.28 -2.18
CA MET A 360 35.08 -21.34 -1.18
C MET A 360 36.35 -21.54 -0.37
N TYR A 361 36.19 -21.78 0.93
CA TYR A 361 37.25 -22.24 1.80
C TYR A 361 37.14 -23.72 2.02
N VAL A 362 38.23 -24.41 1.73
CA VAL A 362 38.34 -25.81 2.08
C VAL A 362 39.50 -26.01 3.05
N TRP A 363 39.17 -26.68 4.15
CA TRP A 363 40.03 -26.85 5.30
C TRP A 363 40.40 -28.31 5.47
N ASN A 364 41.69 -28.60 5.37
CA ASN A 364 42.30 -29.67 6.17
C ASN A 364 42.94 -28.97 7.39
N TYR A 365 43.08 -29.65 8.52
CA TYR A 365 43.57 -29.14 9.82
C TYR A 365 44.77 -28.16 9.84
N GLU A 366 45.42 -27.94 8.70
CA GLU A 366 46.60 -27.11 8.52
C GLU A 366 46.51 -26.08 7.39
N THR A 367 45.62 -26.20 6.39
CA THR A 367 45.63 -25.33 5.20
C THR A 367 44.24 -24.85 4.78
N LEU A 368 44.17 -23.57 4.42
CA LEU A 368 42.98 -22.90 3.93
C LEU A 368 43.20 -22.52 2.45
N VAL A 369 42.29 -22.90 1.56
CA VAL A 369 42.42 -22.66 0.12
C VAL A 369 41.22 -21.88 -0.42
N GLN A 370 41.48 -20.88 -1.26
CA GLN A 370 40.51 -20.02 -1.96
C GLN A 370 40.47 -20.36 -3.46
N PHE A 371 39.27 -20.48 -4.04
CA PHE A 371 39.05 -20.52 -5.49
C PHE A 371 38.40 -19.23 -5.98
N ASN A 372 39.10 -18.44 -6.79
CA ASN A 372 38.57 -17.22 -7.39
C ASN A 372 37.78 -17.56 -8.66
N VAL A 373 36.50 -17.17 -8.67
CA VAL A 373 35.55 -17.53 -9.72
C VAL A 373 35.74 -16.66 -10.97
N GLU A 374 36.06 -15.38 -10.81
CA GLU A 374 36.30 -14.42 -11.90
C GLU A 374 37.49 -14.80 -12.79
N ASN A 375 38.60 -15.24 -12.19
CA ASN A 375 39.81 -15.61 -12.91
C ASN A 375 40.07 -17.12 -12.95
N THR A 376 39.17 -17.93 -12.39
CA THR A 376 39.21 -19.41 -12.39
C THR A 376 40.50 -20.01 -11.81
N SER A 377 41.03 -19.43 -10.73
CA SER A 377 42.32 -19.84 -10.14
C SER A 377 42.23 -20.19 -8.65
N TRP A 378 43.15 -21.05 -8.21
CA TRP A 378 43.30 -21.47 -6.81
C TRP A 378 44.42 -20.69 -6.10
N LYS A 379 44.21 -20.32 -4.84
CA LYS A 379 45.18 -19.63 -3.98
C LYS A 379 45.20 -20.25 -2.58
N SER A 380 46.39 -20.58 -2.06
CA SER A 380 46.58 -21.01 -0.66
C SER A 380 46.68 -19.81 0.28
N LEU A 381 46.09 -19.93 1.47
CA LEU A 381 46.06 -18.91 2.52
C LEU A 381 46.84 -19.38 3.76
N ALA A 382 47.08 -18.46 4.70
CA ALA A 382 47.83 -18.75 5.92
C ALA A 382 47.24 -19.93 6.72
N PRO A 383 48.08 -20.84 7.22
CA PRO A 383 47.64 -22.00 7.99
C PRO A 383 47.01 -21.60 9.33
N ILE A 384 46.06 -22.39 9.81
CA ILE A 384 45.51 -22.26 11.18
C ILE A 384 45.66 -23.58 11.91
N ARG A 385 46.03 -23.54 13.18
CA ARG A 385 45.97 -24.70 14.08
C ARG A 385 44.65 -24.70 14.87
N ASN A 386 44.05 -25.88 15.04
CA ASN A 386 42.97 -26.17 16.01
C ASN A 386 41.58 -25.56 15.76
N VAL A 387 41.25 -25.21 14.52
CA VAL A 387 39.92 -24.64 14.19
C VAL A 387 38.97 -25.71 13.66
N LEU A 388 38.15 -26.32 14.52
CA LEU A 388 36.99 -27.12 14.08
C LEU A 388 35.87 -26.20 13.57
N ALA A 389 36.11 -25.48 12.47
CA ALA A 389 35.13 -24.52 11.95
C ALA A 389 34.19 -25.13 10.92
N SER A 390 32.90 -24.94 11.15
CA SER A 390 31.98 -24.57 10.08
C SER A 390 32.25 -23.09 9.71
N SER A 391 32.49 -22.76 8.44
CA SER A 391 32.56 -21.34 8.00
C SER A 391 31.36 -20.57 8.53
N LEU A 392 31.58 -19.42 9.16
CA LEU A 392 30.49 -18.61 9.69
C LEU A 392 29.99 -17.62 8.62
N LEU A 393 30.83 -16.72 8.11
CA LEU A 393 30.46 -15.77 7.03
C LEU A 393 31.70 -14.99 6.56
N ALA A 394 31.55 -14.19 5.50
CA ALA A 394 32.56 -13.25 5.05
C ALA A 394 31.98 -11.88 4.78
N MET A 395 32.69 -10.84 5.20
CA MET A 395 32.21 -9.48 5.11
C MET A 395 33.36 -8.48 5.18
N ASN A 396 33.35 -7.48 4.27
CA ASN A 396 34.46 -6.52 4.10
C ASN A 396 35.82 -7.26 4.00
N GLY A 397 35.77 -8.40 3.30
CA GLY A 397 36.74 -9.49 3.13
C GLY A 397 37.38 -10.10 4.38
N ARG A 398 36.90 -9.80 5.59
CA ARG A 398 37.23 -10.63 6.74
C ARG A 398 36.39 -11.90 6.73
N LEU A 399 36.98 -13.04 7.11
CA LEU A 399 36.27 -14.30 7.31
C LEU A 399 36.12 -14.60 8.77
N PHE A 400 34.95 -15.09 9.21
CA PHE A 400 34.75 -15.48 10.59
C PHE A 400 34.68 -17.00 10.74
N PHE A 401 35.40 -17.54 11.72
CA PHE A 401 35.52 -18.96 12.01
C PHE A 401 35.23 -19.26 13.48
N HIS A 402 34.56 -20.38 13.73
CA HIS A 402 34.38 -20.94 15.07
C HIS A 402 35.53 -21.89 15.35
N ALA A 403 36.37 -21.58 16.34
CA ALA A 403 37.37 -22.50 16.85
C ALA A 403 36.78 -23.25 18.04
N ALA A 404 36.98 -24.56 18.13
CA ALA A 404 36.41 -25.37 19.20
C ALA A 404 37.33 -25.57 20.40
N PHE A 405 38.64 -25.29 20.26
CA PHE A 405 39.63 -25.58 21.31
C PHE A 405 40.72 -24.48 21.37
N PRO A 406 40.57 -23.45 22.24
CA PRO A 406 39.40 -23.16 23.08
C PRO A 406 38.21 -22.61 22.24
N PRO A 407 36.96 -22.82 22.67
CA PRO A 407 35.78 -22.25 22.01
C PRO A 407 35.93 -20.75 21.80
N SER A 408 35.99 -20.31 20.56
CA SER A 408 36.22 -18.90 20.22
C SER A 408 35.78 -18.56 18.80
N ILE A 409 35.60 -17.26 18.55
CA ILE A 409 35.33 -16.71 17.23
C ILE A 409 36.58 -16.00 16.75
N LEU A 410 37.11 -16.44 15.62
CA LEU A 410 38.29 -15.88 14.97
C LEU A 410 37.86 -15.15 13.70
N SER A 411 38.48 -14.02 13.39
CA SER A 411 38.36 -13.36 12.09
C SER A 411 39.68 -13.40 11.32
N TYR A 412 39.66 -13.79 10.06
CA TYR A 412 40.83 -13.74 9.17
C TYR A 412 40.75 -12.56 8.23
N ASN A 413 41.79 -11.73 8.24
CA ASN A 413 41.92 -10.57 7.39
C ASN A 413 42.68 -10.91 6.10
N PHE A 414 41.95 -11.04 5.00
CA PHE A 414 42.46 -11.28 3.65
C PHE A 414 43.47 -10.25 3.12
N LEU A 415 43.39 -8.98 3.53
CA LEU A 415 44.31 -7.93 3.08
C LEU A 415 45.67 -8.06 3.78
N LYS A 416 45.66 -8.47 5.05
CA LYS A 416 46.87 -8.64 5.86
C LYS A 416 47.39 -10.07 5.90
N ASN A 417 46.58 -11.05 5.49
CA ASN A 417 46.86 -12.49 5.61
C ASN A 417 47.09 -12.92 7.08
N GLU A 418 46.31 -12.37 8.02
CA GLU A 418 46.47 -12.54 9.47
C GLU A 418 45.15 -12.93 10.17
N TRP A 419 45.26 -13.48 11.38
CA TRP A 419 44.14 -13.93 12.21
C TRP A 419 43.97 -13.03 13.45
N ASP A 420 42.73 -12.64 13.72
CA ASP A 420 42.32 -11.84 14.88
C ASP A 420 41.32 -12.64 15.74
N LEU A 421 41.49 -12.65 17.07
CA LEU A 421 40.51 -13.22 18.01
C LEU A 421 39.40 -12.20 18.27
N LYS A 422 38.13 -12.62 18.16
CA LYS A 422 36.95 -11.76 18.31
C LYS A 422 36.12 -12.02 19.55
N ALA A 423 35.95 -13.28 19.93
CA ALA A 423 35.23 -13.62 21.15
C ALA A 423 35.74 -14.94 21.72
N ASN A 424 35.75 -15.07 23.04
CA ASN A 424 35.88 -16.36 23.71
C ASN A 424 34.47 -16.87 24.04
N LEU A 425 34.23 -18.15 23.79
CA LEU A 425 32.98 -18.84 24.06
C LEU A 425 33.15 -19.74 25.28
N ARG A 426 32.04 -20.21 25.86
CA ARG A 426 32.09 -21.12 27.02
C ARG A 426 32.46 -22.54 26.55
N GLU A 427 33.04 -23.32 27.46
CA GLU A 427 33.60 -24.66 27.14
C GLU A 427 32.56 -25.67 26.61
N ASP A 428 31.26 -25.44 26.85
CA ASP A 428 30.15 -26.30 26.44
C ASP A 428 29.24 -25.70 25.35
N THR A 429 29.64 -24.58 24.74
CA THR A 429 28.79 -23.90 23.75
C THR A 429 28.80 -24.61 22.39
N GLU A 430 27.62 -25.05 21.91
CA GLU A 430 27.44 -25.50 20.53
C GLU A 430 26.92 -24.34 19.65
N ILE A 431 27.75 -23.81 18.75
CA ILE A 431 27.37 -22.73 17.82
C ILE A 431 27.12 -23.27 16.42
N LYS A 432 25.96 -22.90 15.86
CA LYS A 432 25.62 -23.13 14.44
C LYS A 432 25.57 -21.78 13.72
N SER A 433 26.33 -21.65 12.62
CA SER A 433 26.27 -20.45 11.77
C SER A 433 24.99 -20.40 10.95
N ILE A 434 24.38 -19.21 10.86
CA ILE A 434 23.31 -18.96 9.89
C ILE A 434 23.96 -18.46 8.59
N LYS A 435 23.94 -19.30 7.55
CA LYS A 435 24.42 -18.93 6.21
C LYS A 435 23.29 -18.30 5.40
N CYS A 436 22.92 -17.05 5.67
CA CYS A 436 21.85 -16.36 4.93
C CYS A 436 22.31 -15.04 4.30
N LYS A 437 21.65 -14.64 3.20
CA LYS A 437 21.81 -13.34 2.55
C LYS A 437 20.89 -12.33 3.24
N CYS A 438 21.45 -11.22 3.74
CA CYS A 438 20.72 -10.11 4.34
C CYS A 438 20.33 -9.09 3.26
N PHE A 439 19.10 -8.56 3.30
CA PHE A 439 18.56 -7.68 2.24
C PHE A 439 18.13 -6.28 2.73
N ASN A 440 18.30 -5.95 4.02
CA ASN A 440 18.05 -4.62 4.60
C ASN A 440 19.37 -3.82 4.66
N GLU A 441 19.33 -2.51 4.41
CA GLU A 441 20.47 -1.59 4.49
C GLU A 441 20.99 -1.42 5.94
N ASP A 442 20.13 -1.47 6.96
CA ASP A 442 20.52 -1.28 8.37
C ASP A 442 21.17 -2.52 9.01
N CYS A 443 20.88 -3.71 8.45
CA CYS A 443 21.49 -4.98 8.83
C CYS A 443 22.57 -5.42 7.83
N LYS A 444 22.89 -4.55 6.86
CA LYS A 444 23.91 -4.76 5.85
C LYS A 444 25.26 -4.76 6.54
N GLY A 445 25.74 -5.96 6.80
CA GLY A 445 27.01 -6.16 7.44
C GLY A 445 26.96 -6.58 8.91
N LYS A 446 25.88 -7.21 9.39
CA LYS A 446 25.90 -7.93 10.69
C LYS A 446 25.99 -9.45 10.47
N LEU A 447 26.63 -10.17 11.39
CA LEU A 447 26.73 -11.64 11.42
C LEU A 447 25.68 -12.20 12.38
N PHE A 448 25.14 -13.40 12.12
CA PHE A 448 24.13 -14.02 12.96
C PHE A 448 24.46 -15.49 13.28
N PHE A 449 24.17 -15.91 14.51
CA PHE A 449 24.54 -17.22 15.07
C PHE A 449 23.38 -17.80 15.89
N ILE A 450 23.28 -19.13 15.96
CA ILE A 450 22.41 -19.79 16.92
C ILE A 450 23.29 -20.49 17.95
N GLU A 451 23.13 -20.10 19.21
CA GLU A 451 23.74 -20.73 20.38
C GLU A 451 22.71 -21.68 21.03
N ASN A 452 23.13 -22.92 21.33
CA ASN A 452 22.35 -23.91 22.10
C ASN A 452 20.91 -24.18 21.61
N GLU A 453 20.66 -23.97 20.31
CA GLU A 453 19.36 -24.18 19.63
C GLU A 453 18.19 -23.30 20.12
N ASN A 454 18.44 -22.31 20.98
CA ASN A 454 17.42 -21.47 21.59
C ASN A 454 17.84 -20.01 21.80
N GLU A 455 19.02 -19.60 21.30
CA GLU A 455 19.48 -18.22 21.37
C GLU A 455 20.03 -17.77 20.01
N LEU A 456 19.54 -16.65 19.49
CA LEU A 456 20.03 -15.98 18.29
C LEU A 456 20.99 -14.87 18.71
N LEU A 457 22.25 -14.98 18.32
CA LEU A 457 23.25 -13.93 18.49
C LEU A 457 23.42 -13.15 17.20
N SER A 458 23.56 -11.83 17.28
CA SER A 458 24.05 -10.97 16.20
C SER A 458 25.39 -10.34 16.59
N TYR A 459 26.28 -10.20 15.62
CA TYR A 459 27.54 -9.49 15.78
C TYR A 459 27.67 -8.43 14.70
N ASP A 460 27.93 -7.20 15.12
CA ASP A 460 28.23 -6.08 14.24
C ASP A 460 29.76 -5.96 14.08
N PRO A 461 30.34 -6.28 12.91
CA PRO A 461 31.77 -6.16 12.67
C PRO A 461 32.28 -4.73 12.46
N GLU A 462 31.39 -3.76 12.17
CA GLU A 462 31.77 -2.35 12.11
C GLU A 462 31.86 -1.77 13.52
N ALA A 463 30.91 -2.11 14.39
CA ALA A 463 30.88 -1.68 15.78
C ALA A 463 31.69 -2.58 16.74
N ASP A 464 32.08 -3.79 16.32
CA ASP A 464 32.69 -4.85 17.13
C ASP A 464 31.83 -5.26 18.35
N LEU A 465 30.51 -5.29 18.18
CA LEU A 465 29.52 -5.50 19.25
C LEU A 465 28.69 -6.77 19.04
N TRP A 466 28.36 -7.43 20.15
CA TRP A 466 27.48 -8.60 20.20
C TRP A 466 26.12 -8.24 20.81
N GLU A 467 25.06 -8.80 20.23
CA GLU A 467 23.68 -8.72 20.69
C GLU A 467 23.10 -10.15 20.73
N GLY A 468 22.22 -10.44 21.69
CA GLY A 468 21.65 -11.79 21.88
C GLY A 468 20.16 -11.74 22.17
N LYS A 469 19.39 -12.69 21.61
CA LYS A 469 17.95 -12.80 21.77
C LYS A 469 17.52 -14.25 21.89
N THR A 470 16.65 -14.57 22.85
CA THR A 470 16.11 -15.92 23.01
C THR A 470 15.12 -16.26 21.89
N ILE A 471 15.18 -17.49 21.37
CA ILE A 471 14.29 -18.04 20.33
C ILE A 471 13.72 -19.40 20.79
N PRO A 472 12.58 -19.87 20.25
CA PRO A 472 12.02 -21.18 20.60
C PRO A 472 13.01 -22.32 20.30
N GLU A 473 13.00 -23.39 21.10
CA GLU A 473 13.93 -24.53 20.96
C GLU A 473 13.82 -25.20 19.57
N LEU A 474 14.94 -25.26 18.84
CA LEU A 474 14.99 -25.60 17.39
C LEU A 474 15.43 -27.04 17.07
N LYS A 475 15.21 -27.99 17.97
CA LYS A 475 15.64 -29.40 17.80
C LYS A 475 15.40 -29.92 16.38
N CYS A 476 16.49 -30.25 15.69
CA CYS A 476 16.55 -30.88 14.36
C CYS A 476 16.20 -30.01 13.13
N ARG A 477 16.25 -28.68 13.22
CA ARG A 477 15.92 -27.77 12.09
C ARG A 477 17.16 -27.15 11.43
N LEU A 478 17.14 -27.04 10.10
CA LEU A 478 18.15 -26.30 9.31
C LEU A 478 17.67 -24.87 9.04
N PRO A 479 18.41 -23.83 9.46
CA PRO A 479 18.06 -22.45 9.18
C PRO A 479 18.34 -22.13 7.71
N ILE A 480 17.34 -21.55 7.02
CA ILE A 480 17.27 -21.48 5.56
C ILE A 480 17.17 -20.03 5.06
N CYS A 481 16.42 -19.19 5.75
CA CYS A 481 16.23 -17.79 5.38
C CYS A 481 15.82 -16.97 6.62
N MET A 482 16.26 -15.73 6.69
CA MET A 482 15.84 -14.76 7.70
C MET A 482 15.44 -13.48 6.98
N ASN A 483 14.22 -12.98 7.23
CA ASN A 483 13.75 -11.70 6.70
C ASN A 483 13.72 -10.66 7.82
N CYS A 484 14.23 -9.47 7.51
CA CYS A 484 14.85 -8.54 8.44
C CYS A 484 13.91 -7.48 9.02
N ASP A 485 12.79 -7.91 9.60
CA ASP A 485 12.00 -7.12 10.56
C ASP A 485 11.93 -7.86 11.92
N GLU A 486 12.88 -8.76 12.18
CA GLU A 486 12.81 -9.85 13.18
C GLU A 486 11.66 -10.85 12.92
N SER A 487 10.71 -10.49 12.06
CA SER A 487 9.37 -11.01 11.99
C SER A 487 9.25 -12.45 11.54
N PHE A 488 10.25 -13.06 10.87
CA PHE A 488 10.28 -14.50 10.73
C PHE A 488 11.63 -15.14 10.39
N ILE A 489 11.80 -16.38 10.84
CA ILE A 489 12.87 -17.30 10.45
C ILE A 489 12.26 -18.51 9.75
N LEU A 490 12.75 -18.85 8.56
CA LEU A 490 12.33 -20.03 7.82
C LEU A 490 13.28 -21.20 8.12
N PHE A 491 12.72 -22.29 8.62
CA PHE A 491 13.42 -23.53 8.93
C PHE A 491 13.02 -24.63 7.96
N GLY A 492 13.99 -25.43 7.51
CA GLY A 492 13.74 -26.71 6.84
C GLY A 492 13.95 -27.87 7.80
N ASP A 493 13.15 -28.93 7.64
CA ASP A 493 13.38 -30.19 8.35
C ASP A 493 14.62 -30.90 7.78
N LYS A 494 15.57 -31.27 8.65
CA LYS A 494 16.80 -31.98 8.30
C LYS A 494 16.55 -33.31 7.58
N HIS A 495 15.43 -33.96 7.87
CA HIS A 495 15.04 -35.26 7.31
C HIS A 495 14.04 -35.14 6.15
N ASN A 496 13.35 -34.00 6.02
CA ASN A 496 12.41 -33.74 4.93
C ASN A 496 12.44 -32.27 4.48
N LEU A 497 13.34 -31.96 3.54
CA LEU A 497 13.61 -30.61 3.06
C LEU A 497 12.46 -29.96 2.25
N THR A 498 11.36 -30.68 2.02
CA THR A 498 10.12 -30.10 1.45
C THR A 498 9.20 -29.52 2.52
N ASN A 499 9.47 -29.82 3.79
CA ASN A 499 8.69 -29.40 4.93
C ASN A 499 9.38 -28.19 5.57
N PHE A 500 8.72 -27.03 5.51
CA PHE A 500 9.25 -25.78 6.06
C PHE A 500 8.37 -25.24 7.17
N PHE A 501 9.01 -24.62 8.14
CA PHE A 501 8.35 -23.94 9.24
C PHE A 501 8.77 -22.48 9.23
N LEU A 502 7.78 -21.60 9.10
CA LEU A 502 7.94 -20.17 9.28
C LEU A 502 7.70 -19.86 10.76
N VAL A 503 8.75 -19.50 11.50
CA VAL A 503 8.58 -18.99 12.86
C VAL A 503 8.46 -17.49 12.74
N LEU A 504 7.30 -16.93 13.05
CA LEU A 504 7.12 -15.48 13.06
C LEU A 504 7.55 -14.94 14.44
N SER A 505 8.35 -13.86 14.51
CA SER A 505 8.63 -13.22 15.80
C SER A 505 7.48 -12.30 16.20
N TYR A 506 6.42 -12.87 16.75
CA TYR A 506 5.48 -12.11 17.56
C TYR A 506 5.18 -12.98 18.78
N GLU A 507 5.85 -12.63 19.88
CA GLU A 507 5.80 -13.27 21.21
C GLU A 507 6.02 -14.79 21.28
#